data_AF-C5KWF3-F1
#
_entry.id   AF-C5KWF3-F1
#
_cell.length_a   1.000
_cell.length_b   1.000
_cell.length_c   1.000
_cell.angle_alpha   90.00
_cell.angle_beta   90.00
_cell.angle_gamma   90.00
#
_symmetry.space_group_name_H-M   'P 1'
#
loop_
_entity.id
_entity.type
_entity.pdbx_description
1 polymer ?
#
loop_
_entity_poly.entity_id
_entity_poly.type
_entity_poly.pdbx_seq_one_letter_code
_entity_poly.pdbx_strand_id
1 'polypeptide(L)'
;DMPKLLDSGFTIYDFPSFPHRGMLMDTGRRYLSVETIIKNLQLMFWTKMNVLHWHISDDVSFSLDLEGYEKLQYKNPTPLRIVSFCRKPLATWGASRTYIGDLG
;
A
#
# COMPACT_ATOMS: atom_id res chain seq x y z
N ASP A 1 5.64 -24.48 4.70
CA ASP A 1 4.75 -24.90 5.81
C ASP A 1 4.15 -23.70 6.49
N MET A 2 2.81 -23.60 6.51
CA MET A 2 2.09 -22.59 7.29
C MET A 2 2.05 -23.02 8.76
N PRO A 3 2.31 -22.12 9.73
CA PRO A 3 2.24 -22.48 11.13
C PRO A 3 0.81 -22.87 11.51
N LYS A 4 0.64 -24.09 12.08
CA LYS A 4 -0.63 -24.55 12.66
C LYS A 4 -1.00 -23.64 13.82
N LEU A 5 -1.93 -22.72 13.61
CA LEU A 5 -2.33 -21.73 14.62
C LEU A 5 -3.47 -22.20 15.54
N LEU A 6 -4.17 -23.30 15.24
CA LEU A 6 -5.20 -23.86 16.13
C LEU A 6 -5.28 -25.39 16.04
N ASP A 7 -5.06 -26.06 17.16
CA ASP A 7 -5.24 -27.50 17.34
C ASP A 7 -6.68 -27.81 17.78
N SER A 8 -7.64 -27.50 16.91
CA SER A 8 -9.08 -27.54 17.25
C SER A 8 -9.88 -28.63 16.52
N GLY A 9 -9.23 -29.51 15.76
CA GLY A 9 -9.90 -30.60 15.03
C GLY A 9 -10.80 -30.17 13.87
N PHE A 10 -10.91 -28.86 13.60
CA PHE A 10 -11.71 -28.34 12.48
C PHE A 10 -10.89 -28.23 11.20
N THR A 11 -11.52 -28.57 10.07
CA THR A 11 -10.97 -28.34 8.72
C THR A 11 -11.77 -27.21 8.07
N ILE A 12 -11.08 -26.14 7.66
CA ILE A 12 -11.68 -24.97 7.02
C ILE A 12 -11.25 -24.94 5.55
N TYR A 13 -12.22 -24.83 4.64
CA TYR A 13 -12.00 -24.57 3.22
C TYR A 13 -12.41 -23.13 2.93
N ASP A 14 -11.46 -22.31 2.48
CA ASP A 14 -11.69 -20.88 2.19
C ASP A 14 -11.07 -20.52 0.84
N PHE A 15 -11.84 -19.85 -0.01
CA PHE A 15 -11.40 -19.36 -1.31
C PHE A 15 -12.16 -18.08 -1.69
N PRO A 16 -11.52 -17.12 -2.37
CA PRO A 16 -12.19 -15.88 -2.75
C PRO A 16 -13.12 -16.10 -3.94
N SER A 17 -14.36 -15.59 -3.85
CA SER A 17 -15.30 -15.59 -4.99
C SER A 17 -14.83 -14.69 -6.14
N PHE A 18 -14.13 -13.59 -5.82
CA PHE A 18 -13.59 -12.66 -6.79
C PHE A 18 -12.08 -12.48 -6.60
N PRO A 19 -11.26 -12.63 -7.66
CA PRO A 19 -9.82 -12.49 -7.55
C PRO A 19 -9.37 -11.05 -7.31
N HIS A 20 -10.17 -10.06 -7.71
CA HIS A 20 -9.84 -8.64 -7.57
C HIS A 20 -10.63 -8.00 -6.43
N ARG A 21 -9.96 -7.72 -5.29
CA ARG A 21 -10.56 -7.09 -4.09
C ARG A 21 -9.75 -5.84 -3.74
N GLY A 22 -10.29 -4.71 -4.19
CA GLY A 22 -9.60 -3.42 -4.20
C GLY A 22 -10.03 -2.47 -3.09
N MET A 23 -9.09 -1.72 -2.52
CA MET A 23 -9.34 -0.46 -1.79
C MET A 23 -8.84 0.70 -2.64
N LEU A 24 -9.63 1.77 -2.74
CA LEU A 24 -9.14 3.04 -3.31
C LEU A 24 -8.69 3.97 -2.18
N MET A 25 -7.45 4.46 -2.27
CA MET A 25 -6.87 5.44 -1.36
C MET A 25 -6.49 6.69 -2.15
N ASP A 26 -6.99 7.85 -1.73
CA ASP A 26 -6.75 9.14 -2.39
C ASP A 26 -5.87 10.02 -1.52
N THR A 27 -4.63 10.21 -1.97
CA THR A 27 -3.68 11.15 -1.39
C THR A 27 -3.51 12.41 -2.23
N GLY A 28 -4.14 12.48 -3.41
CA GLY A 28 -4.05 13.62 -4.32
C GLY A 28 -4.91 14.79 -3.85
N ARG A 29 -6.06 14.54 -3.21
CA ARG A 29 -6.95 15.60 -2.70
C ARG A 29 -6.63 16.07 -1.29
N ARG A 30 -6.13 15.15 -0.44
CA ARG A 30 -5.75 15.41 0.94
C ARG A 30 -4.56 14.55 1.29
N TYR A 31 -3.62 15.13 2.02
CA TYR A 31 -2.49 14.38 2.54
C TYR A 31 -2.95 13.33 3.58
N LEU A 32 -2.38 12.12 3.47
CA LEU A 32 -2.46 11.07 4.47
C LEU A 32 -1.05 10.78 4.97
N SER A 33 -0.87 10.77 6.30
CA SER A 33 0.43 10.42 6.89
C SER A 33 0.83 8.99 6.54
N VAL A 34 2.13 8.73 6.45
CA VAL A 34 2.68 7.38 6.18
C VAL A 34 2.16 6.37 7.19
N GLU A 35 2.04 6.75 8.47
CA GLU A 35 1.46 5.90 9.50
C GLU A 35 0.02 5.49 9.16
N THR A 36 -0.79 6.43 8.66
CA THR A 36 -2.18 6.17 8.25
C THR A 36 -2.21 5.23 7.04
N ILE A 37 -1.31 5.40 6.07
CA ILE A 37 -1.20 4.52 4.91
C ILE A 37 -0.84 3.10 5.36
N ILE A 38 0.13 2.95 6.26
CA ILE A 38 0.54 1.65 6.83
C ILE A 38 -0.61 1.00 7.61
N LYS A 39 -1.36 1.76 8.42
CA LYS A 39 -2.54 1.25 9.13
C LYS A 39 -3.61 0.72 8.17
N ASN A 40 -3.85 1.41 7.06
CA ASN A 40 -4.78 0.95 6.03
C ASN A 40 -4.28 -0.32 5.33
N LEU A 41 -3.00 -0.43 5.04
CA LEU A 41 -2.39 -1.66 4.50
C LEU A 41 -2.52 -2.84 5.48
N GLN A 42 -2.36 -2.60 6.78
CA GLN A 42 -2.62 -3.61 7.80
C GLN A 42 -4.10 -4.03 7.78
N LEU A 43 -5.04 -3.09 7.70
CA LEU A 43 -6.46 -3.41 7.59
C LEU A 43 -6.78 -4.25 6.34
N MET A 44 -6.13 -3.95 5.21
CA MET A 44 -6.27 -4.75 3.98
C MET A 44 -5.80 -6.19 4.18
N PHE A 45 -4.71 -6.41 4.92
CA PHE A 45 -4.22 -7.75 5.25
C PHE A 45 -5.23 -8.53 6.10
N TRP A 46 -5.78 -7.90 7.14
CA TRP A 46 -6.75 -8.54 8.05
C TRP A 46 -8.06 -8.90 7.34
N THR A 47 -8.46 -8.09 6.35
CA THR A 47 -9.68 -8.28 5.55
C THR A 47 -9.46 -9.10 4.27
N LYS A 48 -8.25 -9.65 4.05
CA LYS A 48 -7.87 -10.42 2.85
C LYS A 48 -8.07 -9.64 1.53
N MET A 49 -7.94 -8.32 1.55
CA MET A 49 -7.89 -7.48 0.35
C MET A 49 -6.53 -7.60 -0.31
N ASN A 50 -6.47 -7.47 -1.64
CA ASN A 50 -5.24 -7.77 -2.39
C ASN A 50 -4.82 -6.71 -3.41
N VAL A 51 -5.67 -5.73 -3.71
CA VAL A 51 -5.33 -4.63 -4.64
C VAL A 51 -5.49 -3.29 -3.94
N LEU A 52 -4.46 -2.46 -4.01
CA LEU A 52 -4.53 -1.05 -3.60
C LEU A 52 -4.60 -0.19 -4.86
N HIS A 53 -5.76 0.45 -5.06
CA HIS A 53 -5.96 1.49 -6.06
C HIS A 53 -5.52 2.81 -5.46
N TRP A 54 -4.24 3.14 -5.61
CA TRP A 54 -3.68 4.36 -5.04
C TRP A 54 -3.83 5.52 -6.01
N HIS A 55 -4.76 6.42 -5.69
CA HIS A 55 -4.94 7.70 -6.38
C HIS A 55 -3.96 8.71 -5.75
N ILE A 56 -2.74 8.77 -6.31
CA ILE A 56 -1.64 9.49 -5.66
C ILE A 56 -1.65 11.00 -5.95
N SER A 57 -2.15 11.40 -7.12
CA SER A 57 -2.14 12.78 -7.62
C SER A 57 -3.50 13.20 -8.15
N ASP A 58 -3.89 14.44 -7.90
CA ASP A 58 -5.08 15.06 -8.49
C ASP A 58 -4.74 16.50 -8.93
N ASP A 59 -5.71 17.22 -9.49
CA ASP A 59 -5.61 18.61 -9.93
C ASP A 59 -5.07 19.57 -8.86
N VAL A 60 -5.38 19.30 -7.59
CA VAL A 60 -5.02 20.13 -6.43
C VAL A 60 -3.63 19.83 -5.86
N SER A 61 -3.07 18.63 -6.02
CA SER A 61 -1.75 18.32 -5.48
C SER A 61 -1.04 17.13 -6.13
N PHE A 62 0.29 17.19 -6.11
CA PHE A 62 1.18 16.15 -6.61
C PHE A 62 2.23 15.80 -5.53
N SER A 63 2.01 14.70 -4.81
CA SER A 63 2.79 14.32 -3.62
C SER A 63 3.96 13.36 -3.88
N LEU A 64 4.17 12.97 -5.14
CA LEU A 64 5.26 12.04 -5.50
C LEU A 64 6.58 12.79 -5.67
N ASP A 65 7.58 12.33 -4.93
CA ASP A 65 8.96 12.70 -5.20
C ASP A 65 9.55 11.79 -6.29
N LEU A 66 9.71 12.35 -7.48
CA LEU A 66 10.27 11.67 -8.65
C LEU A 66 11.66 12.23 -8.93
N GLU A 67 12.67 11.36 -8.90
CA GLU A 67 14.06 11.72 -9.21
C GLU A 67 14.14 12.34 -10.61
N GLY A 68 14.70 13.55 -10.70
CA GLY A 68 14.79 14.31 -11.96
C GLY A 68 13.57 15.18 -12.30
N TYR A 69 12.47 15.09 -11.54
CA TYR A 69 11.23 15.85 -11.77
C TYR A 69 10.76 16.64 -10.53
N GLU A 70 11.71 17.21 -9.79
CA GLU A 70 11.48 17.99 -8.56
C GLU A 70 10.49 19.15 -8.76
N LYS A 71 10.46 19.74 -9.97
CA LYS A 71 9.58 20.87 -10.31
C LYS A 71 8.09 20.51 -10.40
N LEU A 72 7.73 19.23 -10.39
CA LEU A 72 6.34 18.77 -10.41
C LEU A 72 5.68 18.77 -9.02
N GLN A 73 6.47 18.87 -7.95
CA GLN A 73 5.92 18.97 -6.59
C GLN A 73 5.27 20.33 -6.41
N TYR A 74 3.94 20.34 -6.32
CA TYR A 74 3.18 21.58 -6.11
C TYR A 74 3.14 21.96 -4.62
N LYS A 75 3.05 23.27 -4.35
CA LYS A 75 3.07 23.95 -3.04
C LYS A 75 2.66 23.09 -1.82
N ASN A 76 3.54 23.09 -0.81
CA ASN A 76 3.47 22.42 0.50
C ASN A 76 3.60 20.88 0.44
N PRO A 77 4.80 20.36 0.13
CA PRO A 77 5.01 18.93 0.05
C PRO A 77 5.13 18.36 1.48
N THR A 78 4.27 17.40 1.79
CA THR A 78 4.63 16.33 2.72
C THR A 78 5.20 15.23 1.84
N PRO A 79 6.54 15.09 1.76
CA PRO A 79 7.11 14.33 0.66
C PRO A 79 6.98 12.84 0.95
N LEU A 80 6.01 12.20 0.29
CA LEU A 80 5.93 10.74 0.24
C LEU A 80 6.98 10.25 -0.75
N ARG A 81 8.14 9.81 -0.25
CA ARG A 81 9.17 9.22 -1.11
C ARG A 81 8.93 7.73 -1.24
N ILE A 82 8.51 7.30 -2.43
CA ILE A 82 8.38 5.88 -2.78
C ILE A 82 9.70 5.46 -3.46
N VAL A 83 10.62 4.87 -2.69
CA VAL A 83 11.98 4.58 -3.19
C VAL A 83 12.09 3.27 -3.97
N SER A 84 11.03 2.45 -4.04
CA SER A 84 10.94 1.37 -5.03
C SER A 84 9.54 0.77 -5.14
N PHE A 85 9.03 0.69 -6.37
CA PHE A 85 7.96 -0.24 -6.72
C PHE A 85 8.62 -1.56 -7.08
N CYS A 86 8.84 -2.45 -6.09
CA CYS A 86 9.37 -3.77 -6.38
C CYS A 86 8.29 -4.59 -7.11
N ARG A 87 8.41 -4.70 -8.43
CA ARG A 87 7.57 -5.53 -9.31
C ARG A 87 7.89 -7.02 -9.07
N LYS A 88 7.64 -7.54 -7.87
CA LYS A 88 7.78 -8.97 -7.57
C LYS A 88 6.41 -9.61 -7.34
N PRO A 89 6.21 -10.86 -7.81
CA PRO A 89 4.96 -11.59 -7.60
C PRO A 89 4.64 -11.72 -6.11
N LEU A 90 3.34 -11.73 -5.81
CA LEU A 90 2.74 -11.72 -4.46
C LEU A 90 3.22 -12.85 -3.53
N ALA A 91 3.95 -13.85 -4.05
CA ALA A 91 4.44 -15.02 -3.34
C ALA A 91 5.72 -14.79 -2.49
N THR A 92 6.41 -13.65 -2.64
CA THR A 92 7.64 -13.37 -1.88
C THR A 92 7.49 -12.12 -1.00
N TRP A 93 6.51 -12.11 -0.10
CA TRP A 93 6.55 -11.21 1.05
C TRP A 93 7.62 -11.71 2.02
N GLY A 94 8.86 -11.28 1.77
CA GLY A 94 10.05 -11.65 2.55
C GLY A 94 11.35 -10.98 2.08
N ALA A 95 11.40 -10.41 0.86
CA ALA A 95 12.65 -9.86 0.30
C ALA A 95 12.51 -8.51 -0.43
N SER A 96 11.40 -7.80 -0.28
CA SER A 96 11.27 -6.42 -0.78
C SER A 96 10.28 -5.64 0.07
N ARG A 97 10.81 -4.75 0.91
CA ARG A 97 10.00 -3.71 1.55
C ARG A 97 9.80 -2.60 0.53
N THR A 98 8.55 -2.35 0.14
CA THR A 98 8.19 -1.04 -0.42
C THR A 98 8.42 -0.04 0.71
N TYR A 99 9.48 0.77 0.58
CA TYR A 99 9.75 1.85 1.52
C TYR A 99 8.84 3.02 1.14
N ILE A 100 7.82 3.22 1.98
CA ILE A 100 6.99 4.43 2.03
C ILE A 100 7.47 5.17 3.27
N GLY A 101 8.07 6.35 3.08
CA GLY A 101 8.59 7.16 4.17
C GLY A 101 8.37 8.64 3.90
N ASP A 102 8.17 9.39 4.97
CA ASP A 102 8.13 10.85 4.93
C ASP A 102 9.56 11.37 4.84
N LEU A 103 9.83 12.33 3.95
CA LEU A 103 11.04 13.14 4.06
C LEU A 103 10.80 14.15 5.18
N GLY A 104 11.26 13.81 6.38
CA GLY A 104 11.37 14.75 7.50
C GLY A 104 12.37 15.86 7.22
#